data_AF-A0A2V6QYQ0-F1
#
_entry.id   AF-A0A2V6QYQ0-F1
#
_cell.length_a   1.000
_cell.length_b   1.000
_cell.length_c   1.000
_cell.angle_alpha   90.00
_cell.angle_beta   90.00
_cell.angle_gamma   90.00
#
_symmetry.space_group_name_H-M   'P 1'
#
loop_
_entity.id
_entity.type
_entity.pdbx_description
1 polymer ?
#
loop_
_entity_poly.entity_id
_entity_poly.type
_entity_poly.pdbx_seq_one_letter_code
_entity_poly.pdbx_strand_id
1 'polypeptide(L)'
;MIDAKTADKELQFYIRPQTFPVAIRMLRPGEPIPDKAKRPARDFKKLSMNCQVIDMARRYGWMIALTRDDHICSLGITALGFDKPTHIYTSGTLCEGMYTETKEAGQRSEAAVDKFAPGEYYCLLVSPLDRAPFEPHVVCIYASPAQVMRLTQAALWKRGGKLTSSFGGRIDCSEIIVTAMKSDAPQVILPCSGDRIFGQTQDHEMAFSIPWNHMEEIIEGLRGTHAGGIRYPITQFMEYEAKLPPKYMEVNKLWDVERGRATYTNRDRVVAAYKRSFADRVPVYPIVASFAGTLDGLSIEEYCTDPRKAIKAMMNYYARYEPDVVLAYNDLAKEAEAFGCKVKYSDYVVPSIEGHVLGEDKKKLAHLPMPDPYRTARLPGFLEQCEALMQAAPPAATGAVAVGPWTIAMLIRNPEVMLLDTFEDPQFIHDLMRVTTDFCKTWGDAIVKTRIGLSFSEPTASISLVSPDNYREFIAPYHKELVDHFKAKKVGVTTHICGTTYPIFEDVIACGFSTFSFDLDQQADPKLHVDQLARFVEVAKGRAVGIGNVDATKFEKATKQEIEADVRRCVDTAARHSGFILSTSCEIPPRSDPEIVRWFMDAARDYGRYERVFG
;
A
#
# COMPACT_ATOMS: atom_id res chain seq x y z
N MET A 1 -25.69 -26.51 -48.28
CA MET A 1 -24.91 -25.30 -48.59
C MET A 1 -25.68 -24.11 -48.06
N ILE A 2 -25.12 -23.47 -47.05
CA ILE A 2 -25.65 -22.28 -46.39
C ILE A 2 -25.77 -21.10 -47.38
N ASP A 3 -26.82 -20.29 -47.29
CA ASP A 3 -26.94 -19.06 -48.08
C ASP A 3 -26.15 -17.90 -47.46
N ALA A 4 -25.79 -16.91 -48.28
CA ALA A 4 -24.93 -15.78 -47.88
C ALA A 4 -25.48 -14.95 -46.71
N LYS A 5 -26.80 -14.73 -46.64
CA LYS A 5 -27.39 -13.94 -45.56
C LYS A 5 -27.37 -14.71 -44.23
N THR A 6 -27.64 -16.00 -44.29
CA THR A 6 -27.55 -16.86 -43.10
C THR A 6 -26.10 -16.97 -42.63
N ALA A 7 -25.13 -17.15 -43.56
CA ALA A 7 -23.71 -17.17 -43.22
C ALA A 7 -23.25 -15.87 -42.55
N ASP A 8 -23.61 -14.69 -43.09
CA ASP A 8 -23.29 -13.41 -42.47
C ASP A 8 -23.87 -13.29 -41.06
N LYS A 9 -25.16 -13.62 -40.87
CA LYS A 9 -25.82 -13.58 -39.56
C LYS A 9 -25.10 -14.45 -38.52
N GLU A 10 -24.64 -15.63 -38.91
CA GLU A 10 -23.91 -16.54 -38.02
C GLU A 10 -22.52 -16.00 -37.68
N LEU A 11 -21.80 -15.43 -38.65
CA LEU A 11 -20.53 -14.74 -38.40
C LEU A 11 -20.72 -13.55 -37.45
N GLN A 12 -21.76 -12.74 -37.64
CA GLN A 12 -22.11 -11.63 -36.74
C GLN A 12 -22.36 -12.12 -35.31
N PHE A 13 -23.03 -13.25 -35.15
CA PHE A 13 -23.29 -13.82 -33.83
C PHE A 13 -22.01 -14.35 -33.15
N TYR A 14 -21.21 -15.16 -33.85
CA TYR A 14 -20.12 -15.91 -33.24
C TYR A 14 -18.79 -15.17 -33.14
N ILE A 15 -18.50 -14.28 -34.08
CA ILE A 15 -17.23 -13.56 -34.13
C ILE A 15 -17.40 -12.05 -34.12
N ARG A 16 -18.61 -11.49 -34.36
CA ARG A 16 -18.90 -10.05 -34.27
C ARG A 16 -17.89 -9.18 -35.05
N PRO A 17 -17.72 -9.43 -36.36
CA PRO A 17 -16.70 -8.73 -37.14
C PRO A 17 -16.97 -7.22 -37.13
N GLN A 18 -15.92 -6.40 -37.09
CA GLN A 18 -16.04 -4.94 -37.00
C GLN A 18 -16.53 -4.30 -38.32
N THR A 19 -16.35 -5.00 -39.43
CA THR A 19 -16.72 -4.58 -40.80
C THR A 19 -17.43 -5.73 -41.50
N PHE A 20 -18.09 -5.48 -42.63
CA PHE A 20 -18.82 -6.55 -43.32
C PHE A 20 -17.86 -7.63 -43.83
N PRO A 21 -18.13 -8.94 -43.58
CA PRO A 21 -17.55 -10.01 -44.36
C PRO A 21 -17.73 -9.74 -45.86
N VAL A 22 -16.67 -9.91 -46.65
CA VAL A 22 -16.67 -9.57 -48.07
C VAL A 22 -16.82 -10.83 -48.90
N ALA A 23 -17.89 -10.92 -49.67
CA ALA A 23 -18.06 -11.90 -50.74
C ALA A 23 -17.21 -11.49 -51.96
N ILE A 24 -16.36 -12.40 -52.43
CA ILE A 24 -15.45 -12.19 -53.55
C ILE A 24 -15.76 -13.20 -54.65
N ARG A 25 -15.96 -12.72 -55.88
CA ARG A 25 -16.12 -13.54 -57.09
C ARG A 25 -15.20 -13.03 -58.20
N MET A 26 -14.55 -13.95 -58.90
CA MET A 26 -13.74 -13.66 -60.08
C MET A 26 -14.57 -14.01 -61.32
N LEU A 27 -14.86 -13.04 -62.20
CA LEU A 27 -15.67 -13.26 -63.40
C LEU A 27 -14.79 -13.64 -64.59
N ARG A 28 -15.17 -14.72 -65.29
CA ARG A 28 -14.54 -15.19 -66.53
C ARG A 28 -15.02 -14.38 -67.73
N PRO A 29 -14.24 -14.29 -68.82
CA PRO A 29 -14.68 -13.63 -70.04
C PRO A 29 -16.06 -14.13 -70.49
N GLY A 30 -17.00 -13.20 -70.71
CA GLY A 30 -18.39 -13.51 -71.09
C GLY A 30 -19.40 -13.52 -69.93
N GLU A 31 -18.97 -13.59 -68.67
CA GLU A 31 -19.88 -13.40 -67.52
C GLU A 31 -20.19 -11.91 -67.33
N PRO A 32 -21.45 -11.47 -67.21
CA PRO A 32 -21.78 -10.04 -67.09
C PRO A 32 -21.44 -9.47 -65.70
N ILE A 33 -21.01 -8.20 -65.65
CA ILE A 33 -20.90 -7.44 -64.40
C ILE A 33 -22.33 -7.05 -63.95
N PRO A 34 -22.74 -7.28 -62.69
CA PRO A 34 -24.05 -6.85 -62.20
C PRO A 34 -24.27 -5.34 -62.33
N ASP A 35 -25.45 -4.91 -62.77
CA ASP A 35 -25.77 -3.50 -63.06
C ASP A 35 -25.50 -2.54 -61.88
N LYS A 36 -25.71 -3.02 -60.65
CA LYS A 36 -25.53 -2.23 -59.42
C LYS A 36 -24.07 -2.16 -58.95
N ALA A 37 -23.16 -2.93 -59.56
CA ALA A 37 -21.75 -2.89 -59.20
C ALA A 37 -21.13 -1.58 -59.69
N LYS A 38 -20.47 -0.88 -58.76
CA LYS A 38 -19.70 0.33 -59.08
C LYS A 38 -18.40 -0.06 -59.76
N ARG A 39 -17.96 0.71 -60.74
CA ARG A 39 -16.67 0.56 -61.42
C ARG A 39 -15.84 1.82 -61.19
N PRO A 40 -14.63 1.73 -60.59
CA PRO A 40 -13.84 2.91 -60.24
C PRO A 40 -13.62 3.92 -61.39
N ALA A 41 -13.18 3.47 -62.57
CA ALA A 41 -12.90 4.38 -63.67
C ALA A 41 -14.19 4.99 -64.24
N ARG A 42 -15.28 4.21 -64.28
CA ARG A 42 -16.59 4.66 -64.76
C ARG A 42 -17.24 5.67 -63.82
N ASP A 43 -17.34 5.32 -62.54
CA ASP A 43 -18.22 6.00 -61.57
C ASP A 43 -17.47 6.98 -60.67
N PHE A 44 -16.20 6.71 -60.36
CA PHE A 44 -15.38 7.58 -59.50
C PHE A 44 -14.40 8.43 -60.30
N LYS A 45 -14.26 8.16 -61.61
CA LYS A 45 -13.26 8.77 -62.50
C LYS A 45 -11.84 8.62 -61.95
N LYS A 46 -11.58 7.51 -61.28
CA LYS A 46 -10.32 7.16 -60.62
C LYS A 46 -10.02 5.69 -60.84
N LEU A 47 -8.74 5.33 -60.83
CA LEU A 47 -8.33 3.94 -60.76
C LEU A 47 -8.24 3.49 -59.31
N SER A 48 -8.36 2.19 -59.06
CA SER A 48 -8.33 1.58 -57.73
C SER A 48 -7.43 0.34 -57.68
N MET A 49 -7.25 -0.22 -56.49
CA MET A 49 -6.47 -1.42 -56.22
C MET A 49 -7.37 -2.52 -55.63
N ASN A 50 -6.91 -3.78 -55.66
CA ASN A 50 -7.61 -4.91 -55.03
C ASN A 50 -7.96 -4.66 -53.56
N CYS A 51 -6.97 -4.29 -52.75
CA CYS A 51 -7.16 -3.97 -51.32
C CYS A 51 -8.19 -2.86 -51.11
N GLN A 52 -8.13 -1.80 -51.90
CA GLN A 52 -9.08 -0.68 -51.82
C GLN A 52 -10.51 -1.09 -52.11
N VAL A 53 -10.76 -1.90 -53.14
CA VAL A 53 -12.14 -2.30 -53.46
C VAL A 53 -12.70 -3.27 -52.43
N ILE A 54 -11.86 -4.15 -51.87
CA ILE A 54 -12.24 -5.04 -50.75
C ILE A 54 -12.58 -4.20 -49.52
N ASP A 55 -11.77 -3.19 -49.19
CA ASP A 55 -12.02 -2.33 -48.03
C ASP A 55 -13.27 -1.45 -48.22
N MET A 56 -13.48 -0.90 -49.41
CA MET A 56 -14.73 -0.19 -49.74
C MET A 56 -15.96 -1.11 -49.61
N ALA A 57 -15.85 -2.39 -49.99
CA ALA A 57 -16.93 -3.33 -49.77
C ALA A 57 -17.22 -3.52 -48.28
N ARG A 58 -16.20 -3.79 -47.45
CA ARG A 58 -16.41 -4.04 -46.02
C ARG A 58 -16.76 -2.81 -45.18
N ARG A 59 -16.37 -1.61 -45.60
CA ARG A 59 -16.61 -0.36 -44.84
C ARG A 59 -17.76 0.47 -45.38
N TYR A 60 -17.83 0.67 -46.70
CA TYR A 60 -18.90 1.47 -47.32
C TYR A 60 -20.14 0.65 -47.65
N GLY A 61 -20.02 -0.68 -47.63
CA GLY A 61 -21.12 -1.57 -47.96
C GLY A 61 -21.45 -1.59 -49.45
N TRP A 62 -20.46 -1.27 -50.30
CA TRP A 62 -20.64 -1.16 -51.75
C TRP A 62 -20.26 -2.45 -52.47
N MET A 63 -21.00 -2.75 -53.55
CA MET A 63 -20.58 -3.74 -54.53
C MET A 63 -19.72 -3.06 -55.58
N ILE A 64 -18.53 -3.60 -55.82
CA ILE A 64 -17.55 -3.02 -56.73
C ILE A 64 -17.02 -4.08 -57.69
N ALA A 65 -17.00 -3.73 -58.97
CA ALA A 65 -16.36 -4.48 -60.03
C ALA A 65 -15.08 -3.77 -60.45
N LEU A 66 -13.96 -4.49 -60.40
CA LEU A 66 -12.63 -3.98 -60.74
C LEU A 66 -12.11 -4.78 -61.94
N THR A 67 -12.14 -4.19 -63.13
CA THR A 67 -11.52 -4.77 -64.34
C THR A 67 -10.12 -4.23 -64.55
N ARG A 68 -9.42 -4.72 -65.58
CA ARG A 68 -8.11 -4.20 -65.99
C ARG A 68 -8.09 -2.67 -66.20
N ASP A 69 -9.16 -2.09 -66.75
CA ASP A 69 -9.27 -0.65 -67.02
C ASP A 69 -9.53 0.19 -65.76
N ASP A 70 -10.02 -0.45 -64.69
CA ASP A 70 -10.27 0.20 -63.41
C ASP A 70 -9.06 0.14 -62.46
N HIS A 71 -8.03 -0.64 -62.81
CA HIS A 71 -7.00 -1.09 -61.87
C HIS A 71 -5.66 -0.34 -62.06
N ILE A 72 -5.10 0.22 -60.97
CA ILE A 72 -3.80 0.93 -61.00
C ILE A 72 -2.62 0.09 -60.49
N CYS A 73 -2.84 -0.84 -59.57
CA CYS A 73 -1.74 -1.59 -58.94
C CYS A 73 -1.25 -2.74 -59.85
N SER A 74 -0.03 -2.60 -60.38
CA SER A 74 0.60 -3.60 -61.26
C SER A 74 0.76 -4.97 -60.62
N LEU A 75 0.98 -5.01 -59.29
CA LEU A 75 1.09 -6.25 -58.52
C LEU A 75 -0.26 -6.98 -58.46
N GLY A 76 -1.35 -6.25 -58.21
CA GLY A 76 -2.71 -6.81 -58.16
C GLY A 76 -3.20 -7.27 -59.53
N ILE A 77 -2.90 -6.52 -60.60
CA ILE A 77 -3.17 -6.90 -61.99
C ILE A 77 -2.50 -8.23 -62.32
N THR A 78 -1.23 -8.37 -61.94
CA THR A 78 -0.43 -9.58 -62.18
C THR A 78 -0.95 -10.76 -61.37
N ALA A 79 -1.25 -10.57 -60.07
CA ALA A 79 -1.80 -11.61 -59.20
C ALA A 79 -3.13 -12.17 -59.73
N LEU A 80 -4.04 -11.29 -60.14
CA LEU A 80 -5.37 -11.68 -60.61
C LEU A 80 -5.42 -12.10 -62.10
N GLY A 81 -4.30 -12.05 -62.80
CA GLY A 81 -4.20 -12.47 -64.21
C GLY A 81 -4.91 -11.54 -65.19
N PHE A 82 -5.14 -10.28 -64.84
CA PHE A 82 -5.77 -9.30 -65.74
C PHE A 82 -4.85 -8.84 -66.87
N ASP A 83 -3.54 -9.05 -66.74
CA ASP A 83 -2.55 -8.78 -67.77
C ASP A 83 -1.34 -9.71 -67.59
N LYS A 84 -0.48 -9.78 -68.61
CA LYS A 84 0.71 -10.63 -68.55
C LYS A 84 1.79 -9.98 -67.67
N PRO A 85 2.51 -10.75 -66.83
CA PRO A 85 3.68 -10.24 -66.12
C PRO A 85 4.71 -9.69 -67.11
N THR A 86 5.32 -8.55 -66.77
CA THR A 86 6.38 -7.93 -67.60
C THR A 86 7.76 -8.37 -67.14
N HIS A 87 8.79 -8.07 -67.94
CA HIS A 87 10.18 -8.33 -67.56
C HIS A 87 10.59 -7.64 -66.25
N ILE A 88 9.96 -6.49 -65.90
CA ILE A 88 10.15 -5.79 -64.62
C ILE A 88 9.61 -6.59 -63.44
N TYR A 89 8.49 -7.31 -63.62
CA TYR A 89 7.92 -8.16 -62.58
C TYR A 89 8.71 -9.47 -62.40
N THR A 90 9.43 -9.95 -63.41
CA THR A 90 10.18 -11.21 -63.32
C THR A 90 11.65 -11.03 -62.97
N SER A 91 12.15 -9.79 -62.94
CA SER A 91 13.55 -9.47 -62.70
C SER A 91 13.90 -9.20 -61.24
N GLY A 92 12.97 -9.32 -60.30
CA GLY A 92 13.17 -8.94 -58.89
C GLY A 92 13.04 -7.44 -58.62
N THR A 93 12.80 -6.64 -59.66
CA THR A 93 12.90 -5.19 -59.61
C THR A 93 11.80 -4.54 -58.76
N LEU A 94 10.65 -5.19 -58.59
CA LEU A 94 9.58 -4.67 -57.72
C LEU A 94 9.79 -5.02 -56.24
N CYS A 95 10.84 -5.78 -55.91
CA CYS A 95 11.22 -6.14 -54.55
C CYS A 95 12.50 -5.45 -54.12
N GLU A 96 13.48 -5.34 -55.01
CA GLU A 96 14.80 -4.79 -54.73
C GLU A 96 14.72 -3.37 -54.15
N GLY A 97 15.43 -3.14 -53.05
CA GLY A 97 15.49 -1.84 -52.36
C GLY A 97 14.23 -1.47 -51.56
N MET A 98 13.16 -2.27 -51.63
CA MET A 98 11.93 -2.04 -50.87
C MET A 98 11.58 -3.19 -49.91
N TYR A 99 11.73 -4.44 -50.37
CA TYR A 99 11.43 -5.66 -49.61
C TYR A 99 12.63 -6.61 -49.55
N THR A 100 13.53 -6.55 -50.54
CA THR A 100 14.72 -7.39 -50.62
C THR A 100 15.95 -6.56 -50.95
N GLU A 101 17.12 -7.00 -50.49
CA GLU A 101 18.39 -6.32 -50.78
C GLU A 101 18.79 -6.44 -52.25
N THR A 102 18.57 -7.60 -52.87
CA THR A 102 18.99 -7.87 -54.26
C THR A 102 17.82 -8.27 -55.16
N LYS A 103 18.03 -8.19 -56.48
CA LYS A 103 17.12 -8.72 -57.50
C LYS A 103 16.91 -10.22 -57.38
N GLU A 104 17.95 -11.00 -57.10
CA GLU A 104 17.84 -12.47 -57.00
C GLU A 104 16.93 -12.87 -55.83
N ALA A 105 17.02 -12.15 -54.70
CA ALA A 105 16.07 -12.31 -53.61
C ALA A 105 14.67 -11.87 -54.02
N GLY A 106 14.55 -10.76 -54.74
CA GLY A 106 13.29 -10.26 -55.28
C GLY A 106 12.60 -11.23 -56.23
N GLN A 107 13.35 -11.91 -57.10
CA GLN A 107 12.85 -12.92 -58.03
C GLN A 107 12.23 -14.09 -57.30
N ARG A 108 12.85 -14.54 -56.19
CA ARG A 108 12.26 -15.60 -55.35
C ARG A 108 10.92 -15.13 -54.75
N SER A 109 10.85 -13.89 -54.26
CA SER A 109 9.61 -13.32 -53.73
C SER A 109 8.52 -13.21 -54.81
N GLU A 110 8.83 -12.71 -56.01
CA GLU A 110 7.86 -12.58 -57.12
C GLU A 110 7.39 -13.93 -57.68
N ALA A 111 8.27 -14.94 -57.65
CA ALA A 111 7.97 -16.31 -58.05
C ALA A 111 7.06 -17.03 -57.05
N ALA A 112 7.20 -16.75 -55.75
CA ALA A 112 6.41 -17.35 -54.69
C ALA A 112 4.95 -16.85 -54.62
N VAL A 113 4.63 -15.73 -55.29
CA VAL A 113 3.26 -15.17 -55.33
C VAL A 113 2.38 -16.03 -56.24
N ASP A 114 1.29 -16.56 -55.68
CA ASP A 114 0.26 -17.26 -56.45
C ASP A 114 -0.41 -16.33 -57.48
N LYS A 115 -0.57 -16.79 -58.72
CA LYS A 115 -1.15 -15.97 -59.81
C LYS A 115 -2.19 -16.76 -60.59
N PHE A 116 -3.30 -16.15 -60.99
CA PHE A 116 -4.17 -16.75 -62.02
C PHE A 116 -3.50 -16.72 -63.40
N ALA A 117 -3.96 -17.57 -64.31
CA ALA A 117 -3.45 -17.53 -65.68
C ALA A 117 -3.90 -16.23 -66.36
N PRO A 118 -3.05 -15.57 -67.18
CA PRO A 118 -3.43 -14.35 -67.87
C PRO A 118 -4.69 -14.55 -68.74
N GLY A 119 -5.71 -13.72 -68.53
CA GLY A 119 -6.98 -13.78 -69.24
C GLY A 119 -7.97 -14.83 -68.71
N GLU A 120 -7.64 -15.58 -67.66
CA GLU A 120 -8.56 -16.54 -67.03
C GLU A 120 -9.80 -15.84 -66.45
N TYR A 121 -9.58 -14.69 -65.83
CA TYR A 121 -10.61 -13.81 -65.30
C TYR A 121 -10.40 -12.40 -65.82
N TYR A 122 -11.48 -11.63 -65.97
CA TYR A 122 -11.43 -10.26 -66.48
C TYR A 122 -11.91 -9.21 -65.46
N CYS A 123 -12.55 -9.65 -64.37
CA CYS A 123 -13.11 -8.76 -63.35
C CYS A 123 -13.05 -9.40 -61.95
N LEU A 124 -12.64 -8.60 -60.97
CA LEU A 124 -12.79 -8.86 -59.54
C LEU A 124 -14.09 -8.21 -59.09
N LEU A 125 -15.04 -9.01 -58.61
CA LEU A 125 -16.31 -8.55 -58.08
C LEU A 125 -16.34 -8.77 -56.57
N VAL A 126 -16.55 -7.69 -55.81
CA VAL A 126 -16.61 -7.71 -54.35
C VAL A 126 -17.90 -7.08 -53.84
N SER A 127 -18.44 -7.58 -52.73
CA SER A 127 -19.66 -7.08 -52.09
C SER A 127 -19.66 -7.45 -50.60
N PRO A 128 -20.34 -6.71 -49.71
CA PRO A 128 -20.77 -7.26 -48.44
C PRO A 128 -21.49 -8.59 -48.65
N LEU A 129 -21.19 -9.58 -47.80
CA LEU A 129 -21.70 -10.95 -47.90
C LEU A 129 -23.23 -10.99 -47.87
N ASP A 130 -23.86 -10.24 -46.97
CA ASP A 130 -25.31 -10.14 -46.81
C ASP A 130 -26.04 -9.51 -48.03
N ARG A 131 -25.28 -8.85 -48.91
CA ARG A 131 -25.78 -8.10 -50.08
C ARG A 131 -25.33 -8.67 -51.41
N ALA A 132 -24.56 -9.75 -51.42
CA ALA A 132 -24.04 -10.34 -52.65
C ALA A 132 -25.18 -10.98 -53.47
N PRO A 133 -25.45 -10.53 -54.72
CA PRO A 133 -26.43 -11.13 -55.61
C PRO A 133 -25.85 -12.32 -56.39
N PHE A 134 -24.68 -12.81 -55.97
CA PHE A 134 -23.91 -13.86 -56.62
C PHE A 134 -23.37 -14.81 -55.57
N GLU A 135 -23.09 -16.04 -55.99
CA GLU A 135 -22.36 -16.99 -55.17
C GLU A 135 -20.86 -16.64 -55.18
N PRO A 136 -20.23 -16.36 -54.02
CA PRO A 136 -18.82 -16.03 -53.97
C PRO A 136 -17.95 -17.26 -54.25
N HIS A 137 -16.74 -17.04 -54.74
CA HIS A 137 -15.70 -18.07 -54.69
C HIS A 137 -15.02 -18.11 -53.32
N VAL A 138 -14.84 -16.93 -52.71
CA VAL A 138 -14.19 -16.76 -51.41
C VAL A 138 -14.93 -15.71 -50.60
N VAL A 139 -14.98 -15.90 -49.29
CA VAL A 139 -15.38 -14.87 -48.33
C VAL A 139 -14.15 -14.43 -47.55
N CYS A 140 -13.86 -13.14 -47.54
CA CYS A 140 -12.77 -12.55 -46.75
C CYS A 140 -13.33 -11.81 -45.54
N ILE A 141 -12.80 -12.11 -44.36
CA ILE A 141 -13.20 -11.49 -43.10
C ILE A 141 -11.99 -10.81 -42.49
N TYR A 142 -12.00 -9.50 -42.43
CA TYR A 142 -11.03 -8.75 -41.64
C TYR A 142 -11.48 -8.72 -40.18
N ALA A 143 -10.58 -9.12 -39.28
CA ALA A 143 -10.89 -9.36 -37.88
C ALA A 143 -9.65 -9.17 -36.99
N SER A 144 -9.87 -8.95 -35.69
CA SER A 144 -8.79 -8.95 -34.70
C SER A 144 -8.17 -10.35 -34.55
N PRO A 145 -6.93 -10.48 -34.01
CA PRO A 145 -6.30 -11.78 -33.77
C PRO A 145 -7.18 -12.77 -32.98
N ALA A 146 -7.96 -12.28 -32.01
CA ALA A 146 -8.89 -13.11 -31.24
C ALA A 146 -10.06 -13.63 -32.08
N GLN A 147 -10.55 -12.85 -33.04
CA GLN A 147 -11.61 -13.27 -33.97
C GLN A 147 -11.06 -14.24 -35.03
N VAL A 148 -9.84 -14.00 -35.53
CA VAL A 148 -9.14 -14.95 -36.40
C VAL A 148 -8.88 -16.27 -35.68
N MET A 149 -8.51 -16.25 -34.40
CA MET A 149 -8.39 -17.46 -33.59
C MET A 149 -9.71 -18.25 -33.56
N ARG A 150 -10.87 -17.58 -33.42
CA ARG A 150 -12.19 -18.25 -33.47
C ARG A 150 -12.45 -18.91 -34.82
N LEU A 151 -12.11 -18.23 -35.92
CA LEU A 151 -12.24 -18.77 -37.27
C LEU A 151 -11.30 -19.96 -37.52
N THR A 152 -10.06 -19.90 -37.03
CA THR A 152 -9.11 -21.02 -37.07
C THR A 152 -9.62 -22.22 -36.27
N GLN A 153 -10.13 -22.00 -35.06
CA GLN A 153 -10.74 -23.07 -34.25
C GLN A 153 -11.95 -23.69 -34.95
N ALA A 154 -12.76 -22.88 -35.64
CA ALA A 154 -13.87 -23.36 -36.43
C ALA A 154 -13.44 -24.21 -37.63
N ALA A 155 -12.41 -23.77 -38.38
CA ALA A 155 -11.82 -24.53 -39.48
C ALA A 155 -11.23 -25.88 -39.04
N LEU A 156 -10.76 -25.96 -37.79
CA LEU A 156 -10.18 -27.17 -37.20
C LEU A 156 -11.20 -28.00 -36.43
N TRP A 157 -12.46 -27.57 -36.29
CA TRP A 157 -13.45 -28.23 -35.43
C TRP A 157 -13.65 -29.71 -35.79
N LYS A 158 -13.85 -30.00 -37.08
CA LYS A 158 -14.00 -31.38 -37.56
C LYS A 158 -12.67 -32.08 -37.82
N ARG A 159 -11.66 -31.31 -38.22
CA ARG A 159 -10.40 -31.84 -38.78
C ARG A 159 -9.32 -32.06 -37.71
N GLY A 160 -9.36 -31.32 -36.61
CA GLY A 160 -8.27 -31.25 -35.64
C GLY A 160 -6.96 -30.74 -36.27
N GLY A 161 -5.85 -30.87 -35.55
CA GLY A 161 -4.52 -30.56 -36.08
C GLY A 161 -4.21 -29.06 -36.15
N LYS A 162 -3.65 -28.61 -37.29
CA LYS A 162 -3.17 -27.23 -37.50
C LYS A 162 -3.63 -26.71 -38.87
N LEU A 163 -3.93 -25.41 -38.92
CA LEU A 163 -4.15 -24.68 -40.17
C LEU A 163 -2.81 -24.10 -40.64
N THR A 164 -2.45 -24.33 -41.90
CA THR A 164 -1.20 -23.85 -42.51
C THR A 164 -1.50 -22.73 -43.49
N SER A 165 -0.86 -21.58 -43.28
CA SER A 165 -0.83 -20.44 -44.21
C SER A 165 0.60 -19.92 -44.32
N SER A 166 0.93 -19.32 -45.45
CA SER A 166 2.23 -18.68 -45.72
C SER A 166 2.03 -17.18 -45.91
N PHE A 167 2.98 -16.38 -45.42
CA PHE A 167 2.89 -14.92 -45.46
C PHE A 167 4.08 -14.33 -46.20
N GLY A 168 3.82 -13.56 -47.25
CA GLY A 168 4.85 -12.82 -48.00
C GLY A 168 5.10 -11.41 -47.47
N GLY A 169 4.20 -10.88 -46.63
CA GLY A 169 4.24 -9.47 -46.19
C GLY A 169 4.06 -8.47 -47.34
N ARG A 170 3.64 -8.94 -48.53
CA ARG A 170 3.37 -8.18 -49.76
C ARG A 170 2.33 -8.92 -50.60
N ILE A 171 1.51 -8.17 -51.33
CA ILE A 171 0.53 -8.74 -52.28
C ILE A 171 -0.40 -9.75 -51.58
N ASP A 172 -0.78 -9.45 -50.35
CA ASP A 172 -1.75 -10.22 -49.58
C ASP A 172 -3.11 -10.36 -50.29
N CYS A 173 -3.49 -9.43 -51.17
CA CYS A 173 -4.67 -9.62 -52.04
C CYS A 173 -4.59 -10.91 -52.90
N SER A 174 -3.39 -11.40 -53.19
CA SER A 174 -3.16 -12.72 -53.77
C SER A 174 -3.47 -13.83 -52.78
N GLU A 175 -2.98 -13.72 -51.54
CA GLU A 175 -3.22 -14.69 -50.47
C GLU A 175 -4.73 -14.78 -50.14
N ILE A 176 -5.41 -13.62 -50.12
CA ILE A 176 -6.85 -13.51 -49.88
C ILE A 176 -7.66 -14.24 -50.96
N ILE A 177 -7.29 -14.06 -52.22
CA ILE A 177 -8.12 -14.47 -53.37
C ILE A 177 -7.53 -15.70 -54.06
N VAL A 178 -6.33 -15.55 -54.65
CA VAL A 178 -5.72 -16.56 -55.52
C VAL A 178 -5.32 -17.79 -54.73
N THR A 179 -4.58 -17.63 -53.64
CA THR A 179 -4.13 -18.76 -52.80
C THR A 179 -5.33 -19.48 -52.19
N ALA A 180 -6.31 -18.75 -51.65
CA ALA A 180 -7.53 -19.35 -51.12
C ALA A 180 -8.30 -20.17 -52.19
N MET A 181 -8.49 -19.63 -53.39
CA MET A 181 -9.17 -20.33 -54.48
C MET A 181 -8.39 -21.54 -55.01
N LYS A 182 -7.06 -21.43 -55.15
CA LYS A 182 -6.23 -22.52 -55.70
C LYS A 182 -6.01 -23.66 -54.72
N SER A 183 -5.82 -23.34 -53.44
CA SER A 183 -5.60 -24.34 -52.39
C SER A 183 -6.89 -25.01 -51.95
N ASP A 184 -8.05 -24.41 -52.24
CA ASP A 184 -9.36 -24.81 -51.73
C ASP A 184 -9.32 -25.03 -50.21
N ALA A 185 -8.62 -24.13 -49.50
CA ALA A 185 -8.43 -24.21 -48.05
C ALA A 185 -8.55 -22.82 -47.41
N PRO A 186 -9.12 -22.72 -46.19
CA PRO A 186 -9.13 -21.48 -45.44
C PRO A 186 -7.72 -20.94 -45.19
N GLN A 187 -7.55 -19.63 -45.32
CA GLN A 187 -6.27 -18.95 -45.15
C GLN A 187 -6.34 -17.92 -44.03
N VAL A 188 -5.39 -17.98 -43.11
CA VAL A 188 -5.07 -16.83 -42.25
C VAL A 188 -4.22 -15.88 -43.08
N ILE A 189 -4.58 -14.60 -43.08
CA ILE A 189 -3.93 -13.56 -43.88
C ILE A 189 -3.29 -12.56 -42.93
N LEU A 190 -2.03 -12.20 -43.22
CA LEU A 190 -1.33 -11.10 -42.57
C LEU A 190 -1.35 -9.90 -43.52
N PRO A 191 -2.20 -8.89 -43.26
CA PRO A 191 -2.31 -7.74 -44.14
C PRO A 191 -0.99 -7.03 -44.37
N CYS A 192 -0.64 -6.84 -45.64
CA CYS A 192 0.66 -6.31 -46.05
C CYS A 192 0.72 -4.78 -45.92
N SER A 193 1.92 -4.19 -46.07
CA SER A 193 2.10 -2.73 -46.05
C SER A 193 1.21 -2.01 -47.06
N GLY A 194 1.02 -2.58 -48.25
CA GLY A 194 0.13 -2.01 -49.27
C GLY A 194 -1.35 -2.03 -48.86
N ASP A 195 -1.80 -3.08 -48.18
CA ASP A 195 -3.18 -3.16 -47.68
C ASP A 195 -3.41 -2.20 -46.52
N ARG A 196 -2.43 -2.05 -45.62
CA ARG A 196 -2.48 -1.07 -44.53
C ARG A 196 -2.50 0.37 -45.04
N ILE A 197 -1.63 0.70 -45.99
CA ILE A 197 -1.51 2.07 -46.52
C ILE A 197 -2.67 2.40 -47.47
N PHE A 198 -2.95 1.55 -48.45
CA PHE A 198 -3.91 1.88 -49.51
C PHE A 198 -5.30 1.34 -49.24
N GLY A 199 -5.41 0.13 -48.66
CA GLY A 199 -6.65 -0.48 -48.20
C GLY A 199 -7.09 -0.01 -46.81
N GLN A 200 -6.29 0.79 -46.10
CA GLN A 200 -6.62 1.35 -44.78
C GLN A 200 -6.90 0.28 -43.69
N THR A 201 -6.29 -0.90 -43.83
CA THR A 201 -6.32 -1.96 -42.81
C THR A 201 -5.58 -1.51 -41.54
N GLN A 202 -6.22 -1.65 -40.38
CA GLN A 202 -5.70 -1.15 -39.11
C GLN A 202 -4.64 -2.07 -38.49
N ASP A 203 -3.76 -1.54 -37.64
CA ASP A 203 -2.64 -2.26 -37.00
C ASP A 203 -3.07 -3.51 -36.23
N HIS A 204 -4.27 -3.50 -35.66
CA HIS A 204 -4.84 -4.62 -34.92
C HIS A 204 -5.69 -5.56 -35.77
N GLU A 205 -5.78 -5.34 -37.09
CA GLU A 205 -6.51 -6.21 -38.01
C GLU A 205 -5.61 -7.26 -38.67
N MET A 206 -6.14 -8.47 -38.71
CA MET A 206 -5.76 -9.58 -39.56
C MET A 206 -6.90 -9.85 -40.55
N ALA A 207 -6.71 -10.76 -41.50
CA ALA A 207 -7.81 -11.26 -42.32
C ALA A 207 -7.87 -12.80 -42.33
N PHE A 208 -9.02 -13.33 -42.67
CA PHE A 208 -9.26 -14.76 -42.82
C PHE A 208 -10.11 -15.00 -44.06
N SER A 209 -9.60 -15.80 -44.99
CA SER A 209 -10.30 -16.14 -46.23
C SER A 209 -10.87 -17.55 -46.16
N ILE A 210 -12.11 -17.71 -46.60
CA ILE A 210 -12.86 -18.96 -46.59
C ILE A 210 -13.32 -19.25 -48.02
N PRO A 211 -12.81 -20.29 -48.70
CA PRO A 211 -13.43 -20.76 -49.93
C PRO A 211 -14.90 -21.12 -49.67
N TRP A 212 -15.80 -20.71 -50.56
CA TRP A 212 -17.24 -20.69 -50.27
C TRP A 212 -17.82 -22.07 -49.95
N ASN A 213 -17.33 -23.12 -50.60
CA ASN A 213 -17.65 -24.53 -50.32
C ASN A 213 -17.34 -24.96 -48.87
N HIS A 214 -16.45 -24.27 -48.16
CA HIS A 214 -16.13 -24.52 -46.75
C HIS A 214 -16.94 -23.68 -45.75
N MET A 215 -17.75 -22.72 -46.20
CA MET A 215 -18.47 -21.81 -45.29
C MET A 215 -19.39 -22.55 -44.32
N GLU A 216 -20.14 -23.56 -44.79
CA GLU A 216 -21.04 -24.35 -43.95
C GLU A 216 -20.27 -25.09 -42.83
N GLU A 217 -19.10 -25.67 -43.16
CA GLU A 217 -18.21 -26.32 -42.19
C GLU A 217 -17.68 -25.32 -41.15
N ILE A 218 -17.30 -24.10 -41.56
CA ILE A 218 -16.86 -23.05 -40.64
C ILE A 218 -17.97 -22.63 -39.69
N ILE A 219 -19.19 -22.43 -40.19
CA ILE A 219 -20.32 -22.05 -39.32
C ILE A 219 -20.64 -23.18 -38.32
N GLU A 220 -20.61 -24.44 -38.74
CA GLU A 220 -20.75 -25.57 -37.83
C GLU A 220 -19.63 -25.62 -36.78
N GLY A 221 -18.39 -25.31 -37.17
CA GLY A 221 -17.25 -25.22 -36.25
C GLY A 221 -17.38 -24.08 -35.24
N LEU A 222 -17.90 -22.92 -35.66
CA LEU A 222 -18.20 -21.81 -34.77
C LEU A 222 -19.29 -22.19 -33.76
N ARG A 223 -20.37 -22.83 -34.21
CA ARG A 223 -21.44 -23.36 -33.36
C ARG A 223 -20.92 -24.37 -32.34
N GLY A 224 -20.17 -25.37 -32.79
CA GLY A 224 -19.64 -26.46 -31.96
C GLY A 224 -18.68 -25.96 -30.88
N THR A 225 -17.68 -25.17 -31.28
CA THR A 225 -16.72 -24.60 -30.33
C THR A 225 -17.37 -23.60 -29.35
N HIS A 226 -18.40 -22.86 -29.78
CA HIS A 226 -19.16 -21.97 -28.89
C HIS A 226 -19.97 -22.75 -27.85
N ALA A 227 -20.60 -23.86 -28.23
CA ALA A 227 -21.27 -24.76 -27.31
C ALA A 227 -20.29 -25.37 -26.29
N GLY A 228 -19.05 -25.64 -26.71
CA GLY A 228 -17.94 -26.05 -25.86
C GLY A 228 -17.36 -24.97 -24.94
N GLY A 229 -17.94 -23.76 -24.91
CA GLY A 229 -17.53 -22.67 -24.02
C GLY A 229 -16.53 -21.68 -24.61
N ILE A 230 -16.04 -21.90 -25.84
CA ILE A 230 -15.10 -20.98 -26.50
C ILE A 230 -15.89 -19.86 -27.20
N ARG A 231 -15.92 -18.68 -26.58
CA ARG A 231 -16.77 -17.55 -27.00
C ARG A 231 -15.95 -16.33 -27.43
N TYR A 232 -16.60 -15.44 -28.17
CA TYR A 232 -16.10 -14.09 -28.45
C TYR A 232 -17.13 -13.04 -28.02
N PRO A 233 -16.73 -11.94 -27.34
CA PRO A 233 -15.39 -11.65 -26.82
C PRO A 233 -14.86 -12.74 -25.87
N ILE A 234 -13.53 -12.83 -25.72
CA ILE A 234 -12.91 -13.84 -24.87
C ILE A 234 -13.33 -13.60 -23.42
N THR A 235 -13.98 -14.59 -22.83
CA THR A 235 -14.39 -14.55 -21.42
C THR A 235 -13.17 -14.37 -20.53
N GLN A 236 -13.16 -13.30 -19.73
CA GLN A 236 -12.13 -13.08 -18.72
C GLN A 236 -12.52 -13.83 -17.44
N PHE A 237 -11.56 -14.54 -16.84
CA PHE A 237 -11.76 -15.21 -15.56
C PHE A 237 -11.76 -14.16 -14.43
N MET A 238 -12.87 -14.04 -13.71
CA MET A 238 -13.08 -13.02 -12.68
C MET A 238 -13.29 -13.62 -11.28
N GLU A 239 -13.21 -14.94 -11.13
CA GLU A 239 -13.42 -15.64 -9.86
C GLU A 239 -12.11 -15.68 -9.05
N TYR A 240 -11.65 -14.49 -8.66
CA TYR A 240 -10.53 -14.30 -7.73
C TYR A 240 -10.89 -13.26 -6.68
N GLU A 241 -10.32 -13.39 -5.48
CA GLU A 241 -10.47 -12.38 -4.43
C GLU A 241 -9.44 -11.26 -4.62
N ALA A 242 -9.91 -10.02 -4.75
CA ALA A 242 -9.04 -8.85 -4.79
C ALA A 242 -8.67 -8.41 -3.37
N LYS A 243 -7.36 -8.30 -3.08
CA LYS A 243 -6.88 -7.72 -1.83
C LYS A 243 -6.94 -6.19 -1.91
N LEU A 244 -7.79 -5.58 -1.10
CA LEU A 244 -7.87 -4.12 -0.97
C LEU A 244 -6.71 -3.56 -0.12
N PRO A 245 -6.34 -2.28 -0.30
CA PRO A 245 -5.37 -1.61 0.56
C PRO A 245 -5.74 -1.70 2.06
N PRO A 246 -4.78 -1.93 2.98
CA PRO A 246 -5.07 -2.09 4.41
C PRO A 246 -5.88 -0.96 5.04
N LYS A 247 -5.67 0.29 4.61
CA LYS A 247 -6.44 1.46 5.09
C LYS A 247 -7.93 1.35 4.81
N TYR A 248 -8.33 0.73 3.70
CA TYR A 248 -9.76 0.55 3.39
C TYR A 248 -10.37 -0.55 4.26
N MET A 249 -9.55 -1.53 4.65
CA MET A 249 -9.98 -2.63 5.52
C MET A 249 -10.17 -2.18 6.98
N GLU A 250 -9.66 -1.03 7.40
CA GLU A 250 -9.88 -0.49 8.75
C GLU A 250 -11.38 -0.23 9.01
N VAL A 251 -12.12 0.24 8.00
CA VAL A 251 -13.57 0.44 8.08
C VAL A 251 -14.30 -0.90 8.23
N ASN A 252 -13.86 -1.93 7.49
CA ASN A 252 -14.45 -3.26 7.63
C ASN A 252 -14.24 -3.82 9.04
N LYS A 253 -13.07 -3.58 9.65
CA LYS A 253 -12.83 -3.96 11.05
C LYS A 253 -13.80 -3.26 12.00
N LEU A 254 -14.06 -1.96 11.82
CA LEU A 254 -15.04 -1.22 12.61
C LEU A 254 -16.45 -1.80 12.48
N TRP A 255 -16.93 -2.03 11.26
CA TRP A 255 -18.24 -2.67 11.05
C TRP A 255 -18.33 -4.09 11.59
N ASP A 256 -17.23 -4.84 11.55
CA ASP A 256 -17.18 -6.16 12.18
C ASP A 256 -17.28 -6.06 13.70
N VAL A 257 -16.71 -5.02 14.31
CA VAL A 257 -16.87 -4.76 15.75
C VAL A 257 -18.30 -4.36 16.09
N GLU A 258 -18.90 -3.43 15.34
CA GLU A 258 -20.31 -3.03 15.52
C GLU A 258 -21.28 -4.21 15.40
N ARG A 259 -20.97 -5.18 14.53
CA ARG A 259 -21.77 -6.40 14.31
C ARG A 259 -21.42 -7.54 15.25
N GLY A 260 -20.49 -7.35 16.20
CA GLY A 260 -20.04 -8.39 17.12
C GLY A 260 -19.26 -9.54 16.46
N ARG A 261 -18.75 -9.34 15.24
CA ARG A 261 -17.89 -10.29 14.51
C ARG A 261 -16.40 -10.14 14.86
N ALA A 262 -16.02 -9.01 15.43
CA ALA A 262 -14.68 -8.72 15.93
C ALA A 262 -14.76 -7.86 17.21
N THR A 263 -13.63 -7.66 17.87
CA THR A 263 -13.51 -6.74 19.03
C THR A 263 -12.19 -5.98 18.94
N TYR A 264 -12.19 -4.69 19.28
CA TYR A 264 -10.93 -3.99 19.56
C TYR A 264 -10.42 -4.42 20.94
N THR A 265 -9.20 -4.96 20.97
CA THR A 265 -8.49 -5.16 22.23
C THR A 265 -7.93 -3.83 22.74
N ASN A 266 -7.66 -3.75 24.03
CA ASN A 266 -6.96 -2.61 24.64
C ASN A 266 -5.64 -2.27 23.92
N ARG A 267 -4.88 -3.31 23.55
CA ARG A 267 -3.65 -3.16 22.76
C ARG A 267 -3.92 -2.58 21.37
N ASP A 268 -5.01 -2.98 20.70
CA ASP A 268 -5.35 -2.44 19.39
C ASP A 268 -5.59 -0.92 19.43
N ARG A 269 -6.20 -0.40 20.51
CA ARG A 269 -6.44 1.05 20.69
C ARG A 269 -5.13 1.82 20.81
N VAL A 270 -4.19 1.30 21.58
CA VAL A 270 -2.83 1.87 21.70
C VAL A 270 -2.14 1.85 20.34
N VAL A 271 -2.15 0.71 19.64
CA VAL A 271 -1.55 0.58 18.31
C VAL A 271 -2.18 1.57 17.31
N ALA A 272 -3.48 1.81 17.37
CA ALA A 272 -4.15 2.80 16.52
C ALA A 272 -3.59 4.21 16.76
N ALA A 273 -3.40 4.62 18.02
CA ALA A 273 -2.77 5.90 18.35
C ALA A 273 -1.34 6.00 17.78
N TYR A 274 -0.51 4.95 17.94
CA TYR A 274 0.84 4.91 17.37
C TYR A 274 0.85 4.96 15.84
N LYS A 275 -0.15 4.38 15.17
CA LYS A 275 -0.31 4.40 13.71
C LYS A 275 -0.96 5.69 13.18
N ARG A 276 -1.38 6.61 14.06
CA ARG A 276 -2.20 7.79 13.70
C ARG A 276 -3.49 7.39 12.98
N SER A 277 -4.08 6.29 13.43
CA SER A 277 -5.39 5.80 12.98
C SER A 277 -6.37 5.80 14.16
N PHE A 278 -7.57 5.30 13.93
CA PHE A 278 -8.67 5.30 14.87
C PHE A 278 -9.10 3.87 15.20
N ALA A 279 -9.43 3.65 16.46
CA ALA A 279 -10.10 2.43 16.93
C ALA A 279 -11.57 2.77 17.22
N ASP A 280 -12.20 2.06 18.13
CA ASP A 280 -13.52 2.40 18.69
C ASP A 280 -13.49 3.64 19.61
N ARG A 281 -12.40 3.83 20.38
CA ARG A 281 -12.19 4.99 21.27
C ARG A 281 -10.71 5.33 21.49
N VAL A 282 -10.45 6.51 22.06
CA VAL A 282 -9.12 6.92 22.56
C VAL A 282 -8.62 5.91 23.60
N PRO A 283 -7.37 5.41 23.51
CA PRO A 283 -6.79 4.55 24.54
C PRO A 283 -6.56 5.34 25.84
N VAL A 284 -6.74 4.69 26.99
CA VAL A 284 -6.64 5.32 28.31
C VAL A 284 -5.91 4.45 29.33
N TYR A 285 -5.09 5.09 30.18
CA TYR A 285 -4.61 4.50 31.44
C TYR A 285 -4.20 5.62 32.41
N PRO A 286 -4.41 5.49 33.73
CA PRO A 286 -3.75 6.36 34.71
C PRO A 286 -2.34 5.84 35.01
N ILE A 287 -1.42 6.74 35.34
CA ILE A 287 -0.08 6.38 35.81
C ILE A 287 -0.21 6.07 37.31
N VAL A 288 -0.01 4.82 37.72
CA VAL A 288 -0.34 4.38 39.08
C VAL A 288 0.85 4.05 39.98
N ALA A 289 2.00 3.61 39.45
CA ALA A 289 3.17 3.28 40.27
C ALA A 289 2.79 2.50 41.55
N SER A 290 3.17 3.01 42.73
CA SER A 290 2.87 2.42 44.04
C SER A 290 1.38 2.34 44.41
N PHE A 291 0.48 3.11 43.77
CA PHE A 291 -0.97 2.98 43.97
C PHE A 291 -1.46 1.56 43.68
N ALA A 292 -0.85 0.86 42.71
CA ALA A 292 -1.21 -0.53 42.44
C ALA A 292 -0.97 -1.41 43.67
N GLY A 293 0.13 -1.20 44.40
CA GLY A 293 0.47 -1.94 45.62
C GLY A 293 -0.39 -1.58 46.82
N THR A 294 -0.61 -0.29 47.07
CA THR A 294 -1.41 0.16 48.22
C THR A 294 -2.89 -0.20 48.08
N LEU A 295 -3.39 -0.32 46.84
CA LEU A 295 -4.72 -0.84 46.55
C LEU A 295 -4.94 -2.26 47.09
N ASP A 296 -3.86 -3.03 47.16
CA ASP A 296 -3.79 -4.40 47.69
C ASP A 296 -3.29 -4.46 49.14
N GLY A 297 -3.16 -3.31 49.81
CA GLY A 297 -2.73 -3.20 51.20
C GLY A 297 -1.22 -3.39 51.42
N LEU A 298 -0.41 -3.34 50.36
CA LEU A 298 1.05 -3.36 50.48
C LEU A 298 1.59 -1.99 50.93
N SER A 299 2.69 -2.00 51.68
CA SER A 299 3.50 -0.80 51.84
C SER A 299 4.20 -0.42 50.52
N ILE A 300 4.63 0.85 50.41
CA ILE A 300 5.35 1.34 49.22
C ILE A 300 6.67 0.56 49.05
N GLU A 301 7.39 0.31 50.14
CA GLU A 301 8.63 -0.46 50.11
C GLU A 301 8.41 -1.89 49.61
N GLU A 302 7.40 -2.60 50.10
CA GLU A 302 7.09 -3.95 49.64
C GLU A 302 6.78 -4.00 48.14
N TYR A 303 6.00 -3.04 47.64
CA TYR A 303 5.72 -2.94 46.20
C TYR A 303 6.98 -2.65 45.38
N CYS A 304 7.85 -1.76 45.85
CA CYS A 304 9.05 -1.35 45.13
C CYS A 304 10.19 -2.39 45.15
N THR A 305 10.21 -3.28 46.14
CA THR A 305 11.35 -4.18 46.42
C THR A 305 11.05 -5.67 46.22
N ASP A 306 9.78 -6.08 46.18
CA ASP A 306 9.37 -7.48 45.94
C ASP A 306 8.65 -7.63 44.59
N PRO A 307 9.35 -8.11 43.54
CA PRO A 307 8.77 -8.29 42.20
C PRO A 307 7.52 -9.16 42.17
N ARG A 308 7.40 -10.16 43.04
CA ARG A 308 6.26 -11.09 43.06
C ARG A 308 5.02 -10.40 43.60
N LYS A 309 5.19 -9.63 44.69
CA LYS A 309 4.11 -8.81 45.24
C LYS A 309 3.69 -7.73 44.24
N ALA A 310 4.65 -7.05 43.61
CA ALA A 310 4.40 -6.03 42.59
C ALA A 310 3.56 -6.58 41.43
N ILE A 311 3.94 -7.72 40.86
CA ILE A 311 3.19 -8.31 39.73
C ILE A 311 1.77 -8.72 40.12
N LYS A 312 1.59 -9.30 41.31
CA LYS A 312 0.25 -9.62 41.80
C LYS A 312 -0.62 -8.37 41.89
N ALA A 313 -0.09 -7.31 42.50
CA ALA A 313 -0.78 -6.03 42.65
C ALA A 313 -1.11 -5.39 41.29
N MET A 314 -0.17 -5.42 40.34
CA MET A 314 -0.39 -4.91 38.98
C MET A 314 -1.49 -5.66 38.23
N MET A 315 -1.56 -7.00 38.37
CA MET A 315 -2.60 -7.80 37.74
C MET A 315 -3.97 -7.62 38.40
N ASN A 316 -4.01 -7.40 39.72
CA ASN A 316 -5.24 -7.05 40.43
C ASN A 316 -5.75 -5.66 40.03
N TYR A 317 -4.85 -4.68 39.94
CA TYR A 317 -5.14 -3.36 39.37
C TYR A 317 -5.71 -3.49 37.95
N TYR A 318 -5.08 -4.30 37.08
CA TYR A 318 -5.57 -4.55 35.74
C TYR A 318 -6.98 -5.17 35.74
N ALA A 319 -7.22 -6.21 36.54
CA ALA A 319 -8.53 -6.86 36.64
C ALA A 319 -9.64 -5.92 37.13
N ARG A 320 -9.28 -4.90 37.93
CA ARG A 320 -10.24 -3.92 38.47
C ARG A 320 -10.60 -2.81 37.50
N TYR A 321 -9.64 -2.34 36.70
CA TYR A 321 -9.83 -1.14 35.89
C TYR A 321 -9.67 -1.36 34.40
N GLU A 322 -9.13 -2.49 33.94
CA GLU A 322 -8.87 -2.83 32.53
C GLU A 322 -8.31 -1.67 31.70
N PRO A 323 -7.19 -1.04 32.13
CA PRO A 323 -6.57 0.04 31.38
C PRO A 323 -5.99 -0.44 30.06
N ASP A 324 -5.83 0.47 29.09
CA ASP A 324 -5.27 0.12 27.80
C ASP A 324 -3.74 -0.07 27.83
N VAL A 325 -3.08 0.45 28.89
CA VAL A 325 -1.64 0.31 29.15
C VAL A 325 -1.42 -0.12 30.61
N VAL A 326 -0.47 -1.04 30.83
CA VAL A 326 0.04 -1.42 32.15
C VAL A 326 1.54 -1.17 32.19
N LEU A 327 2.01 -0.45 33.22
CA LEU A 327 3.42 -0.10 33.37
C LEU A 327 4.07 -0.92 34.50
N ALA A 328 5.18 -1.60 34.20
CA ALA A 328 6.14 -2.01 35.22
C ALA A 328 6.85 -0.75 35.73
N TYR A 329 6.33 -0.22 36.83
CA TYR A 329 6.79 1.01 37.45
C TYR A 329 6.78 0.90 38.97
N ASN A 330 7.99 1.01 39.55
CA ASN A 330 8.23 0.83 40.98
C ASN A 330 8.49 2.19 41.62
N ASP A 331 9.61 2.80 41.25
CA ASP A 331 10.10 4.09 41.70
C ASP A 331 11.23 4.58 40.76
N LEU A 332 11.70 5.79 41.05
CA LEU A 332 12.78 6.46 40.32
C LEU A 332 14.12 6.44 41.08
N ALA A 333 14.22 5.69 42.18
CA ALA A 333 15.44 5.61 43.00
C ALA A 333 16.33 4.40 42.63
N LYS A 334 15.76 3.35 42.00
CA LYS A 334 16.45 2.08 41.70
C LYS A 334 17.75 2.24 40.91
N GLU A 335 17.78 3.11 39.90
CA GLU A 335 18.98 3.33 39.10
C GLU A 335 20.08 4.06 39.90
N ALA A 336 19.72 5.07 40.69
CA ALA A 336 20.67 5.78 41.54
C ALA A 336 21.20 4.90 42.69
N GLU A 337 20.36 4.03 43.25
CA GLU A 337 20.75 3.00 44.21
C GLU A 337 21.77 2.03 43.61
N ALA A 338 21.60 1.66 42.34
CA ALA A 338 22.55 0.78 41.65
C ALA A 338 23.96 1.42 41.52
N PHE A 339 24.04 2.75 41.48
CA PHE A 339 25.29 3.51 41.58
C PHE A 339 25.80 3.69 43.02
N GLY A 340 25.09 3.18 44.02
CA GLY A 340 25.49 3.23 45.44
C GLY A 340 24.84 4.33 46.26
N CYS A 341 23.82 5.02 45.75
CA CYS A 341 23.04 5.98 46.55
C CYS A 341 22.19 5.27 47.61
N LYS A 342 21.93 5.94 48.73
CA LYS A 342 21.07 5.42 49.80
C LYS A 342 19.64 5.85 49.59
N VAL A 343 18.74 4.88 49.47
CA VAL A 343 17.30 5.11 49.31
C VAL A 343 16.64 5.23 50.67
N LYS A 344 15.70 6.17 50.77
CA LYS A 344 14.80 6.34 51.91
C LYS A 344 13.37 6.00 51.50
N TYR A 345 12.77 5.11 52.27
CA TYR A 345 11.38 4.69 52.09
C TYR A 345 10.46 5.47 53.04
N SER A 346 9.20 5.61 52.64
CA SER A 346 8.12 6.23 53.41
C SER A 346 6.81 5.51 53.11
N ASP A 347 5.88 5.52 54.07
CA ASP A 347 4.52 4.99 53.88
C ASP A 347 3.56 5.99 53.22
N TYR A 348 4.02 7.20 52.94
CA TYR A 348 3.21 8.32 52.45
C TYR A 348 3.68 8.86 51.11
N VAL A 349 4.99 8.87 50.87
CA VAL A 349 5.60 9.39 49.65
C VAL A 349 6.48 8.33 48.99
N VAL A 350 6.67 8.45 47.68
CA VAL A 350 7.51 7.53 46.91
C VAL A 350 8.98 7.59 47.35
N PRO A 351 9.78 6.53 47.09
CA PRO A 351 11.16 6.45 47.55
C PRO A 351 12.03 7.62 47.06
N SER A 352 12.84 8.18 47.96
CA SER A 352 13.74 9.31 47.67
C SER A 352 15.19 8.95 47.97
N ILE A 353 16.16 9.76 47.51
CA ILE A 353 17.57 9.59 47.85
C ILE A 353 17.92 10.38 49.10
N GLU A 354 18.45 9.72 50.12
CA GLU A 354 18.97 10.34 51.35
C GLU A 354 20.50 10.53 51.30
N GLY A 355 21.20 9.68 50.54
CA GLY A 355 22.67 9.75 50.40
C GLY A 355 23.11 9.68 48.95
N HIS A 356 23.79 10.73 48.48
CA HIS A 356 24.30 10.86 47.11
C HIS A 356 25.76 10.40 47.02
N VAL A 357 26.08 9.47 46.12
CA VAL A 357 27.43 8.88 46.01
C VAL A 357 28.50 9.89 45.62
N LEU A 358 28.15 10.88 44.77
CA LEU A 358 29.01 12.00 44.38
C LEU A 358 28.68 13.29 45.15
N GLY A 359 27.90 13.24 46.24
CA GLY A 359 27.37 14.42 46.95
C GLY A 359 28.40 15.55 47.14
N GLU A 360 29.44 15.29 47.94
CA GLU A 360 30.46 16.30 48.25
C GLU A 360 31.71 16.22 47.35
N ASP A 361 31.93 15.09 46.67
CA ASP A 361 33.22 14.82 45.99
C ASP A 361 33.04 14.35 44.54
N LYS A 362 33.30 15.26 43.59
CA LYS A 362 33.30 15.00 42.14
C LYS A 362 34.33 13.96 41.72
N LYS A 363 35.47 13.85 42.42
CA LYS A 363 36.59 13.00 42.01
C LYS A 363 36.22 11.52 42.01
N LYS A 364 35.21 11.13 42.81
CA LYS A 364 34.65 9.79 42.83
C LYS A 364 34.08 9.34 41.48
N LEU A 365 33.70 10.28 40.59
CA LEU A 365 33.22 9.95 39.25
C LEU A 365 34.23 9.10 38.46
N ALA A 366 35.52 9.39 38.58
CA ALA A 366 36.59 8.66 37.89
C ALA A 366 36.71 7.17 38.31
N HIS A 367 36.10 6.81 39.43
CA HIS A 367 36.14 5.45 40.00
C HIS A 367 34.72 4.88 40.21
N LEU A 368 33.69 5.53 39.69
CA LEU A 368 32.31 5.09 39.86
C LEU A 368 32.09 3.82 39.03
N PRO A 369 31.81 2.65 39.65
CA PRO A 369 31.61 1.42 38.91
C PRO A 369 30.32 1.48 38.11
N MET A 370 30.36 1.01 36.85
CA MET A 370 29.16 0.88 36.02
C MET A 370 28.26 -0.25 36.58
N PRO A 371 27.00 0.02 36.94
CA PRO A 371 26.11 -1.02 37.46
C PRO A 371 25.80 -2.08 36.39
N ASP A 372 25.74 -3.35 36.80
CA ASP A 372 25.34 -4.46 35.93
C ASP A 372 23.81 -4.68 36.08
N PRO A 373 23.03 -4.52 35.00
CA PRO A 373 21.58 -4.78 34.98
C PRO A 373 21.14 -6.10 35.62
N TYR A 374 21.97 -7.13 35.55
CA TYR A 374 21.63 -8.49 35.97
C TYR A 374 22.17 -8.85 37.36
N ARG A 375 22.94 -7.96 38.01
CA ARG A 375 23.61 -8.28 39.27
C ARG A 375 23.54 -7.18 40.34
N THR A 376 23.37 -5.92 39.95
CA THR A 376 23.53 -4.80 40.88
C THR A 376 22.21 -4.37 41.50
N ALA A 377 22.16 -4.34 42.84
CA ALA A 377 21.04 -3.82 43.63
C ALA A 377 19.67 -4.36 43.17
N ARG A 378 18.68 -3.49 43.00
CA ARG A 378 17.30 -3.86 42.61
C ARG A 378 17.08 -4.03 41.10
N LEU A 379 18.09 -3.78 40.25
CA LEU A 379 17.96 -3.92 38.80
C LEU A 379 17.50 -5.33 38.36
N PRO A 380 18.05 -6.44 38.90
CA PRO A 380 17.64 -7.78 38.49
C PRO A 380 16.18 -8.09 38.84
N GLY A 381 15.70 -7.60 40.00
CA GLY A 381 14.31 -7.76 40.42
C GLY A 381 13.34 -7.00 39.51
N PHE A 382 13.73 -5.83 39.01
CA PHE A 382 12.92 -5.10 38.03
C PHE A 382 12.86 -5.81 36.67
N LEU A 383 13.95 -6.48 36.25
CA LEU A 383 13.92 -7.34 35.06
C LEU A 383 13.00 -8.54 35.26
N GLU A 384 13.04 -9.20 36.42
CA GLU A 384 12.11 -10.28 36.79
C GLU A 384 10.65 -9.80 36.70
N GLN A 385 10.37 -8.60 37.20
CA GLN A 385 9.05 -7.97 37.08
C GLN A 385 8.65 -7.73 35.62
N CYS A 386 9.53 -7.17 34.79
CA CYS A 386 9.25 -6.95 33.37
C CYS A 386 8.94 -8.27 32.65
N GLU A 387 9.72 -9.32 32.89
CA GLU A 387 9.52 -10.66 32.31
C GLU A 387 8.21 -11.28 32.78
N ALA A 388 7.91 -11.19 34.08
CA ALA A 388 6.67 -11.72 34.65
C ALA A 388 5.42 -11.00 34.12
N LEU A 389 5.46 -9.68 33.92
CA LEU A 389 4.35 -8.95 33.29
C LEU A 389 4.15 -9.39 31.83
N MET A 390 5.23 -9.58 31.09
CA MET A 390 5.17 -10.06 29.71
C MET A 390 4.65 -11.51 29.62
N GLN A 391 4.98 -12.35 30.61
CA GLN A 391 4.46 -13.71 30.72
C GLN A 391 2.98 -13.75 31.12
N ALA A 392 2.54 -12.85 32.00
CA ALA A 392 1.13 -12.72 32.39
C ALA A 392 0.25 -12.29 31.20
N ALA A 393 0.84 -11.64 30.20
CA ALA A 393 0.20 -11.26 28.94
C ALA A 393 -1.19 -10.62 29.11
N PRO A 394 -1.32 -9.56 29.94
CA PRO A 394 -2.59 -8.85 30.05
C PRO A 394 -3.01 -8.36 28.65
N PRO A 395 -4.30 -8.39 28.29
CA PRO A 395 -4.77 -7.79 27.05
C PRO A 395 -4.70 -6.27 27.19
N ALA A 396 -3.50 -5.71 27.12
CA ALA A 396 -3.14 -4.30 27.21
C ALA A 396 -1.76 -4.11 26.54
N ALA A 397 -1.39 -2.85 26.24
CA ALA A 397 0.01 -2.54 25.98
C ALA A 397 0.79 -2.57 27.29
N THR A 398 2.04 -3.04 27.27
CA THR A 398 2.89 -3.12 28.45
C THR A 398 4.16 -2.29 28.26
N GLY A 399 4.55 -1.53 29.28
CA GLY A 399 5.73 -0.67 29.26
C GLY A 399 6.52 -0.75 30.56
N ALA A 400 7.83 -0.51 30.51
CA ALA A 400 8.70 -0.39 31.66
C ALA A 400 9.13 1.06 31.83
N VAL A 401 9.19 1.52 33.09
CA VAL A 401 9.64 2.86 33.45
C VAL A 401 11.06 2.80 34.02
N ALA A 402 12.03 3.14 33.19
CA ALA A 402 13.41 3.40 33.58
C ALA A 402 13.60 4.90 33.87
N VAL A 403 14.65 5.25 34.60
CA VAL A 403 15.03 6.66 34.83
C VAL A 403 16.03 7.08 33.76
N GLY A 404 15.87 8.28 33.20
CA GLY A 404 16.77 8.79 32.17
C GLY A 404 18.09 9.34 32.73
N PRO A 405 19.07 9.60 31.84
CA PRO A 405 20.43 9.96 32.23
C PRO A 405 20.54 11.24 33.06
N TRP A 406 19.70 12.26 32.84
CA TRP A 406 19.80 13.52 33.57
C TRP A 406 19.32 13.39 35.01
N THR A 407 18.19 12.72 35.20
CA THR A 407 17.66 12.44 36.54
C THR A 407 18.59 11.52 37.32
N ILE A 408 19.16 10.48 36.70
CA ILE A 408 20.19 9.66 37.37
C ILE A 408 21.37 10.53 37.81
N ALA A 409 21.89 11.38 36.92
CA ALA A 409 23.01 12.27 37.22
C ALA A 409 22.72 13.15 38.44
N MET A 410 21.53 13.78 38.48
CA MET A 410 21.12 14.59 39.62
C MET A 410 20.98 13.79 40.92
N LEU A 411 20.41 12.59 40.83
CA LEU A 411 20.26 11.73 42.01
C LEU A 411 21.59 11.20 42.52
N ILE A 412 22.62 11.04 41.69
CA ILE A 412 23.95 10.62 42.17
C ILE A 412 24.82 11.78 42.66
N ARG A 413 24.61 13.00 42.14
CA ARG A 413 25.38 14.21 42.51
C ARG A 413 24.78 15.02 43.65
N ASN A 414 23.46 14.95 43.86
CA ASN A 414 22.62 15.92 44.57
C ASN A 414 22.07 17.00 43.60
N PRO A 415 20.74 17.20 43.53
CA PRO A 415 20.14 18.14 42.57
C PRO A 415 20.59 19.60 42.73
N GLU A 416 20.65 20.11 43.96
CA GLU A 416 21.00 21.51 44.21
C GLU A 416 22.45 21.79 43.80
N VAL A 417 23.36 20.89 44.19
CA VAL A 417 24.78 20.99 43.85
C VAL A 417 24.99 20.81 42.34
N MET A 418 24.27 19.88 41.70
CA MET A 418 24.39 19.68 40.26
C MET A 418 23.90 20.89 39.45
N LEU A 419 22.87 21.59 39.91
CA LEU A 419 22.42 22.83 39.26
C LEU A 419 23.51 23.91 39.31
N LEU A 420 24.20 24.07 40.44
CA LEU A 420 25.36 24.97 40.53
C LEU A 420 26.49 24.54 39.61
N ASP A 421 26.75 23.23 39.53
CA ASP A 421 27.79 22.65 38.67
C ASP A 421 27.53 22.93 37.17
N THR A 422 26.27 23.14 36.73
CA THR A 422 25.99 23.56 35.33
C THR A 422 26.61 24.92 34.97
N PHE A 423 26.88 25.75 35.96
CA PHE A 423 27.56 27.03 35.79
C PHE A 423 29.03 26.97 36.18
N GLU A 424 29.35 26.34 37.31
CA GLU A 424 30.71 26.34 37.88
C GLU A 424 31.66 25.35 37.20
N ASP A 425 31.14 24.23 36.69
CA ASP A 425 31.93 23.14 36.09
C ASP A 425 31.14 22.38 35.01
N PRO A 426 30.83 23.02 33.87
CA PRO A 426 30.05 22.40 32.79
C PRO A 426 30.66 21.09 32.26
N GLN A 427 31.99 20.98 32.27
CA GLN A 427 32.68 19.77 31.81
C GLN A 427 32.37 18.57 32.70
N PHE A 428 32.34 18.76 34.03
CA PHE A 428 31.93 17.70 34.95
C PHE A 428 30.50 17.21 34.65
N ILE A 429 29.58 18.11 34.30
CA ILE A 429 28.22 17.72 33.89
C ILE A 429 28.25 16.85 32.64
N HIS A 430 29.05 17.22 31.63
CA HIS A 430 29.18 16.42 30.42
C HIS A 430 29.79 15.02 30.67
N ASP A 431 30.79 14.94 31.55
CA ASP A 431 31.42 13.67 31.93
C ASP A 431 30.45 12.79 32.72
N LEU A 432 29.68 13.38 33.62
CA LEU A 432 28.65 12.69 34.39
C LEU A 432 27.52 12.18 33.47
N MET A 433 27.03 13.03 32.56
CA MET A 433 26.01 12.66 31.57
C MET A 433 26.49 11.56 30.64
N ARG A 434 27.79 11.49 30.33
CA ARG A 434 28.37 10.39 29.55
C ARG A 434 28.19 9.06 30.27
N VAL A 435 28.56 9.01 31.55
CA VAL A 435 28.42 7.81 32.39
C VAL A 435 26.96 7.38 32.49
N THR A 436 26.04 8.30 32.80
CA THR A 436 24.63 7.94 32.98
C THR A 436 23.94 7.58 31.67
N THR A 437 24.36 8.15 30.54
CA THR A 437 23.84 7.79 29.21
C THR A 437 24.30 6.40 28.78
N ASP A 438 25.56 6.05 28.99
CA ASP A 438 26.08 4.71 28.67
C ASP A 438 25.45 3.64 29.57
N PHE A 439 25.17 3.99 30.83
CA PHE A 439 24.34 3.16 31.70
C PHE A 439 22.92 3.00 31.13
N CYS A 440 22.24 4.08 30.77
CA CYS A 440 20.86 4.01 30.25
C CYS A 440 20.75 3.17 28.97
N LYS A 441 21.77 3.17 28.10
CA LYS A 441 21.82 2.26 26.94
C LYS A 441 21.91 0.80 27.38
N THR A 442 22.82 0.50 28.30
CA THR A 442 23.04 -0.86 28.82
C THR A 442 21.81 -1.38 29.58
N TRP A 443 21.21 -0.52 30.39
CA TRP A 443 20.01 -0.81 31.17
C TRP A 443 18.78 -0.99 30.28
N GLY A 444 18.54 -0.06 29.35
CA GLY A 444 17.45 -0.18 28.40
C GLY A 444 17.61 -1.38 27.46
N ASP A 445 18.84 -1.78 27.12
CA ASP A 445 19.09 -3.02 26.36
C ASP A 445 18.68 -4.28 27.14
N ALA A 446 18.88 -4.29 28.45
CA ALA A 446 18.42 -5.38 29.31
C ALA A 446 16.87 -5.41 29.39
N ILE A 447 16.24 -4.25 29.55
CA ILE A 447 14.76 -4.13 29.56
C ILE A 447 14.17 -4.59 28.22
N VAL A 448 14.71 -4.13 27.09
CA VAL A 448 14.21 -4.45 25.74
C VAL A 448 14.25 -5.96 25.46
N LYS A 449 15.21 -6.71 26.03
CA LYS A 449 15.28 -8.17 25.88
C LYS A 449 14.04 -8.89 26.44
N THR A 450 13.37 -8.29 27.44
CA THR A 450 12.11 -8.81 27.99
C THR A 450 10.93 -8.63 27.02
N ARG A 451 11.11 -7.83 25.96
CA ARG A 451 10.11 -7.42 24.95
C ARG A 451 9.01 -6.48 25.45
N ILE A 452 9.16 -5.93 26.66
CA ILE A 452 8.31 -4.86 27.17
C ILE A 452 8.64 -3.52 26.47
N GLY A 453 7.67 -2.61 26.37
CA GLY A 453 7.91 -1.26 25.88
C GLY A 453 8.89 -0.49 26.76
N LEU A 454 9.70 0.41 26.18
CA LEU A 454 10.72 1.16 26.91
C LEU A 454 10.31 2.63 27.10
N SER A 455 10.36 3.10 28.34
CA SER A 455 10.21 4.52 28.69
C SER A 455 11.29 5.00 29.64
N PHE A 456 11.72 6.25 29.45
CA PHE A 456 12.63 6.95 30.36
C PHE A 456 11.91 8.14 31.00
N SER A 457 11.78 8.10 32.33
CA SER A 457 11.27 9.19 33.14
C SER A 457 12.41 10.15 33.52
N GLU A 458 12.19 11.43 33.29
CA GLU A 458 13.16 12.52 33.44
C GLU A 458 12.56 13.70 34.23
N PRO A 459 12.03 13.49 35.46
CA PRO A 459 11.35 14.53 36.22
C PRO A 459 12.20 15.79 36.42
N THR A 460 13.53 15.65 36.55
CA THR A 460 14.41 16.78 36.80
C THR A 460 14.90 17.49 35.53
N ALA A 461 14.51 17.01 34.35
CA ALA A 461 14.68 17.73 33.09
C ALA A 461 13.57 18.78 32.84
N SER A 462 12.67 18.94 33.80
CA SER A 462 11.57 19.91 33.78
C SER A 462 12.05 21.35 33.65
N ILE A 463 11.34 22.16 32.87
CA ILE A 463 11.62 23.60 32.76
C ILE A 463 11.22 24.37 34.03
N SER A 464 10.48 23.73 34.93
CA SER A 464 10.28 24.23 36.29
C SER A 464 11.56 24.16 37.14
N LEU A 465 12.58 23.38 36.72
CA LEU A 465 13.84 23.20 37.45
C LEU A 465 15.08 23.66 36.66
N VAL A 466 15.13 23.40 35.35
CA VAL A 466 16.26 23.74 34.47
C VAL A 466 15.83 24.67 33.34
N SER A 467 16.68 25.60 32.92
CA SER A 467 16.34 26.47 31.78
C SER A 467 16.25 25.67 30.47
N PRO A 468 15.51 26.15 29.45
CA PRO A 468 15.52 25.53 28.12
C PRO A 468 16.92 25.46 27.50
N ASP A 469 17.79 26.41 27.81
CA ASP A 469 19.17 26.42 27.31
C ASP A 469 20.01 25.33 27.99
N ASN A 470 19.86 25.12 29.30
CA ASN A 470 20.47 23.99 29.99
C ASN A 470 19.96 22.65 29.44
N TYR A 471 18.67 22.55 29.08
CA TYR A 471 18.16 21.36 28.41
C TYR A 471 18.89 21.11 27.08
N ARG A 472 19.03 22.15 26.24
CA ARG A 472 19.68 22.03 24.93
C ARG A 472 21.16 21.71 25.01
N GLU A 473 21.86 22.21 26.03
CA GLU A 473 23.29 21.98 26.22
C GLU A 473 23.58 20.63 26.87
N PHE A 474 22.94 20.34 28.01
CA PHE A 474 23.34 19.23 28.87
C PHE A 474 22.46 17.99 28.73
N ILE A 475 21.27 18.09 28.14
CA ILE A 475 20.27 17.01 28.13
C ILE A 475 19.98 16.51 26.71
N ALA A 476 19.59 17.41 25.80
CA ALA A 476 19.15 17.08 24.45
C ALA A 476 20.16 16.25 23.63
N PRO A 477 21.48 16.52 23.68
CA PRO A 477 22.47 15.72 22.93
C PRO A 477 22.50 14.26 23.40
N TYR A 478 22.39 14.04 24.71
CA TYR A 478 22.43 12.72 25.34
C TYR A 478 21.09 11.97 25.16
N HIS A 479 19.97 12.69 25.26
CA HIS A 479 18.66 12.15 24.88
C HIS A 479 18.63 11.70 23.43
N LYS A 480 19.15 12.52 22.51
CA LYS A 480 19.22 12.17 21.09
C LYS A 480 20.07 10.91 20.88
N GLU A 481 21.24 10.83 21.51
CA GLU A 481 22.11 9.66 21.44
C GLU A 481 21.43 8.40 21.98
N LEU A 482 20.74 8.50 23.12
CA LEU A 482 19.99 7.41 23.73
C LEU A 482 18.87 6.92 22.82
N VAL A 483 18.09 7.84 22.25
CA VAL A 483 17.03 7.52 21.30
C VAL A 483 17.57 6.88 20.02
N ASP A 484 18.66 7.43 19.45
CA ASP A 484 19.27 6.90 18.23
C ASP A 484 19.79 5.46 18.44
N HIS A 485 20.33 5.14 19.62
CA HIS A 485 20.73 3.77 20.00
C HIS A 485 19.57 2.78 19.92
N PHE A 486 18.40 3.12 20.47
CA PHE A 486 17.22 2.25 20.46
C PHE A 486 16.51 2.24 19.10
N LYS A 487 16.52 3.38 18.39
CA LYS A 487 15.99 3.49 17.02
C LYS A 487 16.75 2.58 16.06
N ALA A 488 18.07 2.47 16.18
CA ALA A 488 18.87 1.52 15.40
C ALA A 488 18.43 0.05 15.61
N LYS A 489 17.81 -0.24 16.75
CA LYS A 489 17.24 -1.56 17.12
C LYS A 489 15.75 -1.68 16.82
N LYS A 490 15.15 -0.68 16.15
CA LYS A 490 13.71 -0.59 15.85
C LYS A 490 12.84 -0.56 17.11
N VAL A 491 13.36 -0.02 18.20
CA VAL A 491 12.62 0.20 19.46
C VAL A 491 12.24 1.66 19.56
N GLY A 492 10.94 1.93 19.72
CA GLY A 492 10.43 3.25 20.04
C GLY A 492 10.64 3.56 21.52
N VAL A 493 11.12 4.76 21.82
CA VAL A 493 11.33 5.23 23.20
C VAL A 493 10.24 6.23 23.56
N THR A 494 9.67 6.06 24.75
CA THR A 494 8.78 7.05 25.40
C THR A 494 9.59 7.86 26.41
N THR A 495 9.30 9.15 26.55
CA THR A 495 9.82 9.93 27.68
C THR A 495 8.68 10.52 28.50
N HIS A 496 8.89 10.66 29.80
CA HIS A 496 8.03 11.41 30.70
C HIS A 496 8.86 12.50 31.37
N ILE A 497 8.39 13.75 31.36
CA ILE A 497 9.02 14.86 32.07
C ILE A 497 7.95 15.59 32.87
N CYS A 498 8.17 15.74 34.18
CA CYS A 498 7.26 16.40 35.11
C CYS A 498 7.22 17.92 34.89
N GLY A 499 6.20 18.59 35.45
CA GLY A 499 6.08 20.05 35.44
C GLY A 499 6.04 20.69 34.05
N THR A 500 6.55 21.92 33.98
CA THR A 500 6.51 22.74 32.75
C THR A 500 7.49 22.21 31.71
N THR A 501 7.01 21.90 30.51
CA THR A 501 7.79 21.28 29.41
C THR A 501 7.48 21.86 28.04
N TYR A 502 6.41 22.65 27.89
CA TYR A 502 6.05 23.24 26.60
C TYR A 502 7.17 24.03 25.88
N PRO A 503 8.15 24.67 26.56
CA PRO A 503 9.24 25.38 25.88
C PRO A 503 10.25 24.49 25.15
N ILE A 504 10.23 23.18 25.40
CA ILE A 504 11.19 22.20 24.84
C ILE A 504 10.50 21.11 24.00
N PHE A 505 9.23 21.28 23.64
CA PHE A 505 8.52 20.30 22.82
C PHE A 505 9.18 20.04 21.47
N GLU A 506 9.61 21.09 20.75
CA GLU A 506 10.38 20.91 19.52
C GLU A 506 11.69 20.14 19.76
N ASP A 507 12.40 20.45 20.85
CA ASP A 507 13.68 19.83 21.19
C ASP A 507 13.51 18.32 21.48
N VAL A 508 12.52 17.95 22.31
CA VAL A 508 12.18 16.55 22.63
C VAL A 508 11.79 15.79 21.36
N ILE A 509 10.97 16.38 20.49
CA ILE A 509 10.58 15.74 19.22
C ILE A 509 11.80 15.59 18.29
N ALA A 510 12.70 16.57 18.27
CA ALA A 510 13.93 16.53 17.46
C ALA A 510 14.93 15.47 17.95
N CYS A 511 14.97 15.18 19.25
CA CYS A 511 15.71 14.03 19.79
C CYS A 511 15.18 12.68 19.25
N GLY A 512 13.92 12.64 18.78
CA GLY A 512 13.34 11.49 18.11
C GLY A 512 12.49 10.58 18.99
N PHE A 513 12.10 11.04 20.19
CA PHE A 513 11.18 10.29 21.05
C PHE A 513 9.87 10.01 20.29
N SER A 514 9.44 8.75 20.34
CA SER A 514 8.22 8.32 19.63
C SER A 514 6.94 8.82 20.31
N THR A 515 7.04 9.02 21.62
CA THR A 515 5.94 9.27 22.54
C THR A 515 6.43 10.17 23.66
N PHE A 516 5.62 11.16 24.02
CA PHE A 516 5.92 12.08 25.11
C PHE A 516 4.76 12.15 26.09
N SER A 517 5.02 11.79 27.33
CA SER A 517 4.15 12.00 28.48
C SER A 517 4.56 13.28 29.19
N PHE A 518 3.62 14.19 29.43
CA PHE A 518 3.92 15.49 30.03
C PHE A 518 2.86 15.88 31.05
N ASP A 519 3.32 16.60 32.06
CA ASP A 519 2.53 17.04 33.19
C ASP A 519 1.71 18.30 32.86
N LEU A 520 1.17 18.96 33.89
CA LEU A 520 0.60 20.30 33.82
C LEU A 520 1.68 21.37 33.92
N ASP A 521 1.37 22.56 33.38
CA ASP A 521 2.21 23.75 33.55
C ASP A 521 2.14 24.25 34.99
N GLN A 522 3.30 24.44 35.62
CA GLN A 522 3.46 24.82 37.04
C GLN A 522 3.57 26.34 37.24
N GLN A 523 3.20 27.13 36.23
CA GLN A 523 3.27 28.58 36.30
C GLN A 523 2.38 29.15 37.42
N ALA A 524 2.99 29.89 38.33
CA ALA A 524 2.31 30.45 39.51
C ALA A 524 1.30 31.56 39.17
N ASP A 525 1.52 32.29 38.06
CA ASP A 525 0.56 33.28 37.54
C ASP A 525 -0.39 32.58 36.55
N PRO A 526 -1.69 32.46 36.86
CA PRO A 526 -2.67 31.85 35.95
C PRO A 526 -2.76 32.51 34.58
N LYS A 527 -2.35 33.79 34.45
CA LYS A 527 -2.34 34.51 33.15
C LYS A 527 -1.24 34.04 32.22
N LEU A 528 -0.20 33.42 32.78
CA LEU A 528 0.95 32.90 32.05
C LEU A 528 0.84 31.37 31.85
N HIS A 529 -0.21 30.74 32.40
CA HIS A 529 -0.44 29.30 32.30
C HIS A 529 -0.68 28.88 30.84
N VAL A 530 -0.01 27.81 30.43
CA VAL A 530 -0.14 27.20 29.10
C VAL A 530 -0.77 25.82 29.22
N ASP A 531 -1.84 25.56 28.46
CA ASP A 531 -2.33 24.20 28.26
C ASP A 531 -1.29 23.41 27.44
N GLN A 532 -0.45 22.65 28.16
CA GLN A 532 0.63 21.89 27.57
C GLN A 532 0.14 20.84 26.56
N LEU A 533 -1.07 20.30 26.73
CA LEU A 533 -1.63 19.35 25.77
C LEU A 533 -1.99 20.05 24.45
N ALA A 534 -2.66 21.20 24.53
CA ALA A 534 -2.97 21.99 23.34
C ALA A 534 -1.70 22.43 22.61
N ARG A 535 -0.69 22.90 23.37
CA ARG A 535 0.60 23.30 22.80
C ARG A 535 1.34 22.11 22.18
N PHE A 536 1.27 20.92 22.78
CA PHE A 536 1.88 19.72 22.23
C PHE A 536 1.23 19.34 20.89
N VAL A 537 -0.10 19.35 20.80
CA VAL A 537 -0.83 19.05 19.56
C VAL A 537 -0.40 20.01 18.43
N GLU A 538 -0.30 21.31 18.72
CA GLU A 538 0.13 22.34 17.78
C GLU A 538 1.57 22.11 17.27
N VAL A 539 2.50 21.79 18.18
CA VAL A 539 3.91 21.61 17.86
C VAL A 539 4.15 20.26 17.18
N ALA A 540 3.60 19.17 17.73
CA ALA A 540 3.86 17.82 17.28
C ALA A 540 3.36 17.58 15.86
N LYS A 541 2.17 18.09 15.50
CA LYS A 541 1.54 17.89 14.17
C LYS A 541 1.55 16.40 13.76
N GLY A 542 1.30 15.51 14.72
CA GLY A 542 1.30 14.06 14.53
C GLY A 542 2.68 13.38 14.51
N ARG A 543 3.80 14.10 14.64
CA ARG A 543 5.16 13.52 14.63
C ARG A 543 5.46 12.62 15.83
N ALA A 544 4.79 12.83 16.95
CA ALA A 544 4.93 12.04 18.19
C ALA A 544 3.55 11.73 18.80
N VAL A 545 3.48 10.69 19.62
CA VAL A 545 2.28 10.39 20.43
C VAL A 545 2.32 11.24 21.70
N GLY A 546 1.23 11.91 22.05
CA GLY A 546 1.07 12.58 23.35
C GLY A 546 0.40 11.67 24.38
N ILE A 547 0.88 11.70 25.62
CA ILE A 547 0.26 11.02 26.76
C ILE A 547 -0.05 12.07 27.84
N GLY A 548 -1.28 12.05 28.36
CA GLY A 548 -1.68 12.90 29.48
C GLY A 548 -3.02 13.61 29.23
N ASN A 549 -3.29 14.75 29.86
CA ASN A 549 -2.62 15.19 31.08
C ASN A 549 -3.67 15.61 32.14
N VAL A 550 -4.58 14.70 32.48
CA VAL A 550 -5.54 14.90 33.59
C VAL A 550 -4.79 15.08 34.90
N ASP A 551 -5.15 16.07 35.71
CA ASP A 551 -4.40 16.41 36.93
C ASP A 551 -4.32 15.23 37.91
N ALA A 552 -3.11 14.70 38.12
CA ALA A 552 -2.87 13.58 39.01
C ALA A 552 -3.14 13.92 40.49
N THR A 553 -3.03 15.20 40.89
CA THR A 553 -3.19 15.63 42.29
C THR A 553 -4.65 15.57 42.76
N LYS A 554 -5.60 15.53 41.84
CA LYS A 554 -7.04 15.47 42.11
C LYS A 554 -7.52 14.10 42.62
N PHE A 555 -6.71 13.05 42.49
CA PHE A 555 -7.12 11.66 42.71
C PHE A 555 -7.34 11.27 44.18
N GLU A 556 -7.12 12.16 45.15
CA GLU A 556 -7.44 11.90 46.56
C GLU A 556 -8.82 12.39 46.98
N LYS A 557 -9.33 13.49 46.39
CA LYS A 557 -10.47 14.23 46.95
C LYS A 557 -11.39 14.89 45.93
N ALA A 558 -11.09 14.82 44.63
CA ALA A 558 -11.94 15.45 43.63
C ALA A 558 -13.31 14.78 43.55
N THR A 559 -14.27 15.55 43.09
CA THR A 559 -15.61 15.07 42.74
C THR A 559 -15.60 14.40 41.37
N LYS A 560 -16.61 13.55 41.11
CA LYS A 560 -16.81 12.92 39.80
C LYS A 560 -16.88 13.96 38.67
N GLN A 561 -17.54 15.08 38.90
CA GLN A 561 -17.72 16.14 37.90
C GLN A 561 -16.39 16.80 37.52
N GLU A 562 -15.50 17.03 38.49
CA GLU A 562 -14.18 17.61 38.23
C GLU A 562 -13.30 16.68 37.38
N ILE A 563 -13.34 15.37 37.66
CA ILE A 563 -12.59 14.37 36.90
C ILE A 563 -13.15 14.22 35.47
N GLU A 564 -14.49 14.20 35.32
CA GLU A 564 -15.11 14.18 34.00
C GLU A 564 -14.77 15.44 33.18
N ALA A 565 -14.71 16.61 33.83
CA ALA A 565 -14.36 17.86 33.16
C ALA A 565 -12.92 17.84 32.62
N ASP A 566 -11.96 17.35 33.41
CA ASP A 566 -10.57 17.22 32.97
C ASP A 566 -10.42 16.20 31.84
N VAL A 567 -11.12 15.06 31.93
CA VAL A 567 -11.13 14.05 30.86
C VAL A 567 -11.67 14.64 29.55
N ARG A 568 -12.80 15.37 29.60
CA ARG A 568 -13.36 16.04 28.43
C ARG A 568 -12.41 17.05 27.84
N ARG A 569 -11.78 17.90 28.66
CA ARG A 569 -10.76 18.86 28.21
C ARG A 569 -9.67 18.14 27.41
N CYS A 570 -9.13 17.04 27.93
CA CYS A 570 -8.09 16.28 27.24
C CYS A 570 -8.56 15.68 25.91
N VAL A 571 -9.76 15.07 25.90
CA VAL A 571 -10.34 14.46 24.69
C VAL A 571 -10.63 15.52 23.62
N ASP A 572 -11.29 16.62 23.99
CA ASP A 572 -11.67 17.70 23.07
C ASP A 572 -10.44 18.37 22.44
N THR A 573 -9.34 18.48 23.19
CA THR A 573 -8.08 19.08 22.72
C THR A 573 -7.33 18.17 21.73
N ALA A 574 -7.26 16.86 21.97
CA ALA A 574 -6.30 15.99 21.28
C ALA A 574 -6.90 14.86 20.45
N ALA A 575 -8.10 14.35 20.77
CA ALA A 575 -8.60 13.09 20.21
C ALA A 575 -8.79 13.14 18.67
N ARG A 576 -9.23 14.29 18.12
CA ARG A 576 -9.46 14.47 16.67
C ARG A 576 -8.22 14.26 15.82
N HIS A 577 -7.03 14.41 16.40
CA HIS A 577 -5.76 14.30 15.68
C HIS A 577 -5.20 12.87 15.66
N SER A 578 -5.82 11.93 16.39
CA SER A 578 -5.19 10.65 16.79
C SER A 578 -3.82 10.93 17.46
N GLY A 579 -2.95 9.92 17.57
CA GLY A 579 -1.64 10.11 18.19
C GLY A 579 -1.70 10.57 19.65
N PHE A 580 -2.76 10.21 20.36
CA PHE A 580 -3.00 10.61 21.74
C PHE A 580 -3.44 9.40 22.58
N ILE A 581 -2.89 9.31 23.79
CA ILE A 581 -3.32 8.36 24.82
C ILE A 581 -3.73 9.19 26.03
N LEU A 582 -5.00 9.07 26.43
CA LEU A 582 -5.50 9.77 27.59
C LEU A 582 -4.87 9.19 28.86
N SER A 583 -4.25 10.04 29.66
CA SER A 583 -3.63 9.62 30.91
C SER A 583 -3.67 10.73 31.95
N THR A 584 -3.26 10.38 33.17
CA THR A 584 -2.94 11.37 34.20
C THR A 584 -1.66 12.11 33.83
N SER A 585 -1.50 13.32 34.35
CA SER A 585 -0.38 14.21 34.07
C SER A 585 0.93 13.69 34.66
N CYS A 586 0.85 12.96 35.78
CA CYS A 586 1.93 12.26 36.45
C CYS A 586 1.39 11.01 37.15
N GLU A 587 2.21 10.34 37.95
CA GLU A 587 1.74 9.29 38.86
C GLU A 587 0.71 9.84 39.85
N ILE A 588 -0.36 9.09 40.06
CA ILE A 588 -1.35 9.45 41.08
C ILE A 588 -0.80 9.13 42.48
N PRO A 589 -1.21 9.88 43.52
CA PRO A 589 -0.78 9.64 44.89
C PRO A 589 -0.97 8.17 45.32
N PRO A 590 -0.04 7.56 46.08
CA PRO A 590 -0.17 6.18 46.54
C PRO A 590 -1.47 5.91 47.32
N ARG A 591 -2.07 6.92 47.95
CA ARG A 591 -3.33 6.78 48.71
C ARG A 591 -4.54 7.40 48.01
N SER A 592 -4.47 7.52 46.68
CA SER A 592 -5.60 7.97 45.85
C SER A 592 -6.88 7.18 46.14
N ASP A 593 -8.04 7.81 45.95
CA ASP A 593 -9.32 7.15 46.10
C ASP A 593 -9.57 6.20 44.91
N PRO A 594 -9.74 4.88 45.14
CA PRO A 594 -10.06 3.91 44.09
C PRO A 594 -11.34 4.26 43.30
N GLU A 595 -12.29 4.97 43.90
CA GLU A 595 -13.50 5.42 43.22
C GLU A 595 -13.20 6.53 42.20
N ILE A 596 -12.27 7.45 42.49
CA ILE A 596 -11.85 8.49 41.53
C ILE A 596 -11.18 7.86 40.31
N VAL A 597 -10.36 6.82 40.50
CA VAL A 597 -9.77 6.05 39.39
C VAL A 597 -10.84 5.42 38.51
N ARG A 598 -11.91 4.87 39.11
CA ARG A 598 -13.06 4.34 38.36
C ARG A 598 -13.75 5.45 37.56
N TRP A 599 -14.01 6.61 38.16
CA TRP A 599 -14.63 7.74 37.45
C TRP A 599 -13.81 8.21 36.26
N PHE A 600 -12.48 8.28 36.40
CA PHE A 600 -11.58 8.61 35.30
C PHE A 600 -11.68 7.60 34.15
N MET A 601 -11.63 6.31 34.46
CA MET A 601 -11.71 5.24 33.46
C MET A 601 -13.06 5.21 32.74
N ASP A 602 -14.17 5.39 33.48
CA ASP A 602 -15.52 5.40 32.90
C ASP A 602 -15.73 6.63 32.02
N ALA A 603 -15.30 7.81 32.47
CA ALA A 603 -15.35 9.04 31.69
C ALA A 603 -14.54 8.91 30.40
N ALA A 604 -13.32 8.35 30.47
CA ALA A 604 -12.48 8.14 29.30
C ALA A 604 -13.13 7.21 28.26
N ARG A 605 -13.79 6.14 28.71
CA ARG A 605 -14.50 5.19 27.84
C ARG A 605 -15.71 5.82 27.15
N ASP A 606 -16.42 6.71 27.83
CA ASP A 606 -17.61 7.36 27.29
C ASP A 606 -17.26 8.56 26.39
N TYR A 607 -16.46 9.50 26.89
CA TYR A 607 -16.08 10.72 26.15
C TYR A 607 -15.10 10.43 25.02
N GLY A 608 -14.25 9.41 25.15
CA GLY A 608 -13.23 9.06 24.16
C GLY A 608 -13.74 8.30 22.93
N ARG A 609 -15.03 7.97 22.81
CA ARG A 609 -15.57 7.27 21.62
C ARG A 609 -15.43 8.13 20.37
N TYR A 610 -14.83 7.59 19.31
CA TYR A 610 -14.60 8.40 18.10
C TYR A 610 -15.88 8.78 17.36
N GLU A 611 -16.95 7.99 17.48
CA GLU A 611 -18.29 8.36 17.00
C GLU A 611 -18.76 9.68 17.62
N ARG A 612 -18.50 9.90 18.91
CA ARG A 612 -18.82 11.15 19.62
C ARG A 612 -17.85 12.28 19.25
N VAL A 613 -16.58 11.96 19.08
CA VAL A 613 -15.55 12.96 18.76
C VAL A 613 -15.77 13.58 17.37
N PHE A 614 -16.24 12.78 16.41
CA PHE A 614 -16.46 13.19 15.02
C PHE A 614 -17.93 13.45 14.64
N GLY A 615 -18.90 12.89 15.37
CA GLY A 615 -20.32 13.21 15.25
C GLY A 615 -20.66 14.57 15.83
#